data_AF-A0A7Y1UJF1-F1
#
_entry.id   AF-A0A7Y1UJF1-F1
#
_cell.length_a   1.000
_cell.length_b   1.000
_cell.length_c   1.000
_cell.angle_alpha   90.00
_cell.angle_beta   90.00
_cell.angle_gamma   90.00
#
_symmetry.space_group_name_H-M   'P 1'
#
loop_
_entity.id
_entity.type
_entity.pdbx_description
1 polymer ?
#
loop_
_entity_poly.entity_id
_entity_poly.type
_entity_poly.pdbx_seq_one_letter_code
_entity_poly.pdbx_strand_id
1 'polypeptide(L)'
;FPAAPAALTQTSPPPSAPAAPAAGNPIGGLVAAPREPATPEPPSNPPDDGDPRPDHDGGRSSRLRWPTVVFPLLFLVLAGIVMFLVLELTGVWSFTSPPVDKAFVATDPPPNQSARAAAEAREPLREPRPSRTIATSAEITPDPKAYAPVGEDVPPVEARDLAVEGQVPPPPRIELEPDPATTAKAPAKPEPPNPAAVLDAFLKAKSLDERLPYMTPSNRSPQEVASSCLAVPLPPVVNIRSLHYMVDDAERHTEHFFEVAFLRVGEQRPAPFLVQLHDWGDGDIRVHSDAFIDLFEDKLSEFAKQPGDEARTFHVVADAYKHCFDEAIPGWDKRSFLKLRSHPRMAPKLHAYFNRNSPTAELISQPDALPWGESGICTVTVRWNRTVPKQPFVELVTINGFTWNP
;
A
#
# COMPACT_ATOMS: atom_id res chain seq x y z
N PHE A 1 -51.05 25.29 -36.90
CA PHE A 1 -51.16 25.57 -38.35
C PHE A 1 -51.18 27.07 -38.54
N PRO A 2 -50.45 27.68 -39.49
CA PRO A 2 -49.76 27.11 -40.67
C PRO A 2 -48.22 27.00 -40.43
N ALA A 3 -47.51 25.99 -40.93
CA ALA A 3 -47.13 25.61 -42.30
C ALA A 3 -45.75 26.17 -42.70
N ALA A 4 -44.85 25.24 -43.03
CA ALA A 4 -43.42 25.39 -43.34
C ALA A 4 -43.14 26.12 -44.67
N PRO A 5 -41.86 26.29 -45.05
CA PRO A 5 -41.24 25.23 -45.85
C PRO A 5 -39.77 24.89 -45.51
N ALA A 6 -39.36 23.76 -46.08
CA ALA A 6 -38.11 23.04 -45.90
C ALA A 6 -36.98 23.48 -46.86
N ALA A 7 -35.73 23.21 -46.47
CA ALA A 7 -34.55 23.05 -47.35
C ALA A 7 -33.56 22.11 -46.63
N LEU A 8 -33.51 20.81 -46.99
CA LEU A 8 -32.54 20.16 -47.90
C LEU A 8 -31.07 20.16 -47.42
N THR A 9 -30.75 19.09 -46.68
CA THR A 9 -29.60 18.16 -46.82
C THR A 9 -28.37 18.57 -47.65
N GLN A 10 -27.19 18.43 -47.04
CA GLN A 10 -26.03 17.76 -47.66
C GLN A 10 -25.23 16.99 -46.59
N THR A 11 -25.24 15.67 -46.76
CA THR A 11 -24.52 14.65 -45.99
C THR A 11 -23.20 14.33 -46.70
N SER A 12 -22.08 14.52 -46.02
CA SER A 12 -20.76 14.09 -46.53
C SER A 12 -20.52 12.60 -46.22
N PRO A 13 -20.04 11.79 -47.18
CA PRO A 13 -19.75 10.37 -46.96
C PRO A 13 -18.37 10.14 -46.28
N PRO A 14 -18.19 9.01 -45.57
CA PRO A 14 -16.92 8.66 -44.92
C PRO A 14 -15.86 8.12 -45.91
N PRO A 15 -14.56 8.25 -45.60
CA PRO A 15 -13.48 7.75 -46.46
C PRO A 15 -13.34 6.22 -46.40
N SER A 16 -13.18 5.65 -47.60
CA SER A 16 -13.03 4.24 -47.93
C SER A 16 -11.80 3.56 -47.34
N ALA A 17 -11.97 2.30 -46.94
CA ALA A 17 -10.91 1.35 -46.62
C ALA A 17 -10.09 0.95 -47.87
N PRO A 18 -8.78 0.66 -47.74
CA PRO A 18 -8.02 0.03 -48.80
C PRO A 18 -8.13 -1.50 -48.76
N ALA A 19 -8.19 -2.06 -49.97
CA ALA A 19 -8.45 -3.44 -50.31
C ALA A 19 -7.32 -4.43 -49.99
N ALA A 20 -7.71 -5.67 -49.76
CA ALA A 20 -6.85 -6.86 -49.83
C ALA A 20 -6.45 -7.18 -51.29
N PRO A 21 -5.26 -7.76 -51.52
CA PRO A 21 -4.98 -8.51 -52.73
C PRO A 21 -5.19 -10.01 -52.52
N ALA A 22 -5.85 -10.62 -53.49
CA ALA A 22 -6.08 -12.06 -53.60
C ALA A 22 -4.98 -12.77 -54.42
N ALA A 23 -4.72 -14.01 -54.00
CA ALA A 23 -4.38 -15.20 -54.78
C ALA A 23 -3.05 -15.28 -55.58
N GLY A 24 -2.25 -16.28 -55.19
CA GLY A 24 -1.21 -16.92 -55.99
C GLY A 24 -0.68 -18.20 -55.31
N ASN A 25 -1.32 -19.33 -55.59
CA ASN A 25 -0.79 -20.71 -55.39
C ASN A 25 0.03 -21.10 -56.65
N PRO A 26 0.76 -22.25 -56.75
CA PRO A 26 0.86 -23.42 -55.87
C PRO A 26 2.30 -24.04 -55.74
N ILE A 27 2.36 -25.24 -55.12
CA ILE A 27 3.29 -26.38 -55.35
C ILE A 27 4.17 -26.78 -54.15
N GLY A 28 3.84 -27.95 -53.59
CA GLY A 28 4.78 -29.07 -53.44
C GLY A 28 5.57 -29.18 -52.14
N GLY A 29 5.36 -30.28 -51.41
CA GLY A 29 6.34 -30.74 -50.43
C GLY A 29 5.78 -31.55 -49.26
N LEU A 30 5.41 -32.80 -49.51
CA LEU A 30 5.43 -33.85 -48.48
C LEU A 30 6.85 -33.95 -47.89
N VAL A 31 7.04 -33.66 -46.61
CA VAL A 31 8.18 -34.20 -45.84
C VAL A 31 7.75 -34.55 -44.42
N ALA A 32 8.19 -35.74 -44.04
CA ALA A 32 7.91 -36.51 -42.84
C ALA A 32 8.20 -35.82 -41.50
N ALA A 33 7.42 -36.22 -40.50
CA ALA A 33 7.67 -36.00 -39.08
C ALA A 33 9.03 -36.62 -38.63
N PRO A 34 9.86 -35.88 -37.89
CA PRO A 34 10.99 -36.47 -37.19
C PRO A 34 10.53 -37.22 -35.93
N ARG A 35 10.91 -38.49 -35.87
CA ARG A 35 10.73 -39.43 -34.76
C ARG A 35 11.41 -38.95 -33.48
N GLU A 36 10.77 -39.22 -32.35
CA GLU A 36 11.34 -39.21 -31.01
C GLU A 36 12.64 -40.04 -30.93
N PRO A 37 13.71 -39.51 -30.34
CA PRO A 37 14.88 -40.32 -30.00
C PRO A 37 14.62 -41.10 -28.71
N ALA A 38 14.82 -42.42 -28.82
CA ALA A 38 14.75 -43.40 -27.74
C ALA A 38 15.70 -43.07 -26.57
N THR A 39 15.20 -43.24 -25.36
CA THR A 39 15.95 -43.19 -24.10
C THR A 39 16.89 -44.40 -24.01
N PRO A 40 18.20 -44.21 -23.74
CA PRO A 40 19.11 -45.33 -23.52
C PRO A 40 18.93 -45.93 -22.11
N GLU A 41 18.88 -47.27 -22.05
CA GLU A 41 18.92 -48.07 -20.83
C GLU A 41 20.22 -47.84 -20.02
N PRO A 42 20.16 -47.88 -18.68
CA PRO A 42 21.36 -47.82 -17.84
C PRO A 42 22.13 -49.16 -17.82
N PRO A 43 23.47 -49.14 -17.78
CA PRO A 43 24.29 -50.34 -17.79
C PRO A 43 24.26 -51.11 -16.47
N SER A 44 24.29 -52.42 -16.64
CA SER A 44 24.45 -53.54 -15.71
C SER A 44 25.64 -53.42 -14.75
N ASN A 45 25.41 -53.81 -13.49
CA ASN A 45 26.41 -53.98 -12.43
C ASN A 45 27.53 -54.97 -12.80
N PRO A 46 28.79 -54.72 -12.40
CA PRO A 46 29.87 -55.72 -12.43
C PRO A 46 29.89 -56.59 -11.16
N PRO A 47 30.66 -57.70 -11.17
CA PRO A 47 30.42 -58.87 -10.33
C PRO A 47 31.10 -58.82 -8.95
N ASP A 48 30.51 -59.67 -8.12
CA ASP A 48 30.89 -60.18 -6.82
C ASP A 48 32.26 -60.91 -6.88
N ASP A 49 33.23 -60.44 -6.10
CA ASP A 49 34.45 -61.18 -5.75
C ASP A 49 34.64 -61.09 -4.23
N GLY A 50 34.37 -62.22 -3.55
CA GLY A 50 34.73 -62.42 -2.16
C GLY A 50 36.22 -62.73 -2.00
N ASP A 51 36.78 -62.44 -0.82
CA ASP A 51 37.17 -63.43 0.20
C ASP A 51 37.83 -62.68 1.42
N PRO A 52 38.39 -63.32 2.48
CA PRO A 52 37.73 -63.46 3.78
C PRO A 52 38.39 -62.70 4.97
N ARG A 53 37.58 -62.49 6.02
CA ARG A 53 37.80 -62.48 7.51
C ARG A 53 39.22 -62.25 8.09
N PRO A 54 39.35 -61.56 9.27
CA PRO A 54 38.79 -62.10 10.53
C PRO A 54 38.23 -61.10 11.56
N ASP A 55 37.24 -61.63 12.29
CA ASP A 55 36.88 -61.47 13.70
C ASP A 55 37.25 -60.19 14.47
N HIS A 56 36.22 -59.43 14.85
CA HIS A 56 36.17 -58.83 16.19
C HIS A 56 34.74 -58.80 16.72
N ASP A 57 34.61 -59.32 17.93
CA ASP A 57 33.44 -59.31 18.82
C ASP A 57 32.79 -57.92 18.98
N GLY A 58 31.47 -57.92 19.15
CA GLY A 58 30.82 -56.85 19.90
C GLY A 58 29.39 -56.52 19.49
N GLY A 59 28.43 -56.89 20.34
CA GLY A 59 27.20 -56.12 20.50
C GLY A 59 26.05 -56.46 19.55
N ARG A 60 25.15 -57.34 20.03
CA ARG A 60 23.76 -57.42 19.56
C ARG A 60 23.09 -56.03 19.71
N SER A 61 23.14 -55.22 18.66
CA SER A 61 22.22 -54.10 18.49
C SER A 61 21.08 -54.57 17.59
N SER A 62 19.88 -54.65 18.17
CA SER A 62 18.66 -54.81 17.41
C SER A 62 18.56 -53.63 16.44
N ARG A 63 18.82 -53.88 15.14
CA ARG A 63 18.48 -52.94 14.08
C ARG A 63 16.96 -52.82 14.05
N LEU A 64 16.42 -51.94 14.90
CA LEU A 64 15.06 -51.45 14.79
C LEU A 64 14.93 -50.94 13.35
N ARG A 65 14.00 -51.54 12.61
CA ARG A 65 13.66 -51.15 11.23
C ARG A 65 13.06 -49.74 11.26
N TRP A 66 13.92 -48.74 11.35
CA TRP A 66 13.61 -47.31 11.32
C TRP A 66 12.65 -46.93 10.18
N PRO A 67 12.74 -47.49 8.95
CA PRO A 67 11.80 -47.17 7.89
C PRO A 67 10.37 -47.59 8.22
N THR A 68 10.17 -48.66 8.99
CA THR A 68 8.84 -49.21 9.29
C THR A 68 8.09 -48.38 10.33
N VAL A 69 8.79 -47.57 11.13
CA VAL A 69 8.17 -46.69 12.14
C VAL A 69 8.09 -45.24 11.65
N VAL A 70 9.12 -44.76 10.96
CA VAL A 70 9.19 -43.35 10.54
C VAL A 70 8.21 -43.04 9.40
N PHE A 71 8.06 -43.93 8.42
CA PHE A 71 7.12 -43.71 7.32
C PHE A 71 5.65 -43.59 7.75
N PRO A 72 5.08 -44.50 8.58
CA PRO A 72 3.71 -44.34 9.02
C PRO A 72 3.53 -43.12 9.93
N LEU A 73 4.53 -42.77 10.75
CA LEU A 73 4.47 -41.57 11.58
C LEU A 73 4.42 -40.29 10.72
N LEU A 74 5.31 -40.19 9.72
CA LEU A 74 5.33 -39.05 8.80
C LEU A 74 4.02 -38.94 8.02
N PHE A 75 3.48 -40.08 7.57
CA PHE A 75 2.20 -40.12 6.87
C PHE A 75 1.04 -39.64 7.74
N LEU A 76 1.00 -40.03 9.03
CA LEU A 76 -0.02 -39.56 9.97
C LEU A 76 0.09 -38.06 10.24
N VAL A 77 1.31 -37.52 10.38
CA VAL A 77 1.52 -36.08 10.54
C VAL A 77 1.06 -35.32 9.30
N LEU A 78 1.44 -35.79 8.11
CA LEU A 78 1.04 -35.16 6.85
C LEU A 78 -0.49 -35.22 6.65
N ALA A 79 -1.11 -36.36 6.95
CA ALA A 79 -2.57 -36.51 6.90
C ALA A 79 -3.26 -35.58 7.90
N GLY A 80 -2.71 -35.40 9.10
CA GLY A 80 -3.21 -34.44 10.09
C GLY A 80 -3.15 -32.99 9.58
N ILE A 81 -2.04 -32.59 8.94
CA ILE A 81 -1.89 -31.25 8.36
C ILE A 81 -2.89 -31.03 7.22
N VAL A 82 -3.06 -32.01 6.32
CA VAL A 82 -4.03 -31.92 5.22
C VAL A 82 -5.46 -31.83 5.76
N MET A 83 -5.80 -32.64 6.78
CA MET A 83 -7.13 -32.62 7.38
C MET A 83 -7.40 -31.31 8.12
N PHE A 84 -6.40 -30.74 8.80
CA PHE A 84 -6.47 -29.40 9.40
C PHE A 84 -6.72 -28.32 8.35
N LEU A 85 -5.96 -28.32 7.24
CA LEU A 85 -6.14 -27.36 6.14
C LEU A 85 -7.53 -27.48 5.51
N VAL A 86 -8.03 -28.71 5.32
CA VAL A 86 -9.39 -28.94 4.80
C VAL A 86 -10.45 -28.43 5.79
N LEU A 87 -10.27 -28.65 7.10
CA LEU A 87 -11.18 -28.13 8.13
C LEU A 87 -11.18 -26.60 8.20
N GLU A 88 -10.01 -25.97 8.00
CA GLU A 88 -9.86 -24.52 7.93
C GLU A 88 -10.55 -23.94 6.68
N LEU A 89 -10.34 -24.57 5.51
CA LEU A 89 -10.97 -24.20 4.24
C LEU A 89 -12.49 -24.41 4.24
N THR A 90 -12.99 -25.42 4.95
CA THR A 90 -14.43 -25.72 5.03
C THR A 90 -15.16 -24.94 6.14
N GLY A 91 -14.45 -24.13 6.94
CA GLY A 91 -15.06 -23.26 7.95
C GLY A 91 -15.77 -24.00 9.10
N VAL A 92 -15.53 -25.30 9.25
CA VAL A 92 -16.26 -26.18 10.18
C VAL A 92 -15.87 -25.93 11.65
N TRP A 93 -14.74 -25.25 11.89
CA TRP A 93 -14.31 -24.83 13.23
C TRP A 93 -14.88 -23.47 13.65
N SER A 94 -16.21 -23.33 13.58
CA SER A 94 -16.92 -22.32 14.37
C SER A 94 -17.36 -22.95 15.70
N PHE A 95 -16.41 -23.21 16.60
CA PHE A 95 -16.72 -23.69 17.95
C PHE A 95 -17.50 -22.60 18.71
N THR A 96 -18.81 -22.85 18.83
CA THR A 96 -19.66 -22.66 20.01
C THR A 96 -19.26 -21.52 20.97
N SER A 97 -19.92 -20.37 20.81
CA SER A 97 -20.21 -19.51 21.96
C SER A 97 -21.37 -20.13 22.76
N PRO A 98 -21.32 -20.14 24.10
CA PRO A 98 -22.38 -20.70 24.93
C PRO A 98 -23.70 -19.93 24.75
N PRO A 99 -24.86 -20.57 24.98
CA PRO A 99 -26.14 -19.88 24.96
C PRO A 99 -26.20 -18.93 26.15
N VAL A 100 -26.09 -17.63 25.90
CA VAL A 100 -26.43 -16.62 26.90
C VAL A 100 -27.95 -16.43 26.86
N ASP A 101 -28.54 -16.63 28.02
CA ASP A 101 -29.96 -16.61 28.28
C ASP A 101 -30.67 -15.37 27.73
N LYS A 102 -31.80 -15.63 27.07
CA LYS A 102 -32.78 -14.63 26.68
C LYS A 102 -33.55 -14.17 27.92
N ALA A 103 -33.29 -12.96 28.37
CA ALA A 103 -34.28 -12.17 29.10
C ALA A 103 -34.00 -10.67 28.90
N PHE A 104 -34.86 -10.00 28.13
CA PHE A 104 -35.43 -8.65 28.34
C PHE A 104 -36.01 -8.16 27.00
N VAL A 105 -37.31 -8.34 26.80
CA VAL A 105 -38.37 -7.31 26.92
C VAL A 105 -38.31 -6.28 25.78
N ALA A 106 -39.28 -6.45 24.88
CA ALA A 106 -39.63 -5.53 23.81
C ALA A 106 -40.05 -4.17 24.36
N THR A 107 -39.57 -3.10 23.73
CA THR A 107 -40.32 -1.83 23.68
C THR A 107 -40.14 -1.20 22.30
N ASP A 108 -41.25 -0.94 21.64
CA ASP A 108 -41.37 -0.28 20.34
C ASP A 108 -40.87 1.18 20.35
N PRO A 109 -40.54 1.75 19.17
CA PRO A 109 -39.92 3.08 19.04
C PRO A 109 -40.94 4.22 18.94
N PRO A 110 -40.57 5.47 19.26
CA PRO A 110 -41.33 6.64 18.81
C PRO A 110 -40.79 7.22 17.49
N PRO A 111 -41.63 7.96 16.74
CA PRO A 111 -41.45 8.23 15.32
C PRO A 111 -40.82 9.60 15.01
N ASN A 112 -40.19 9.65 13.83
CA ASN A 112 -40.13 10.76 12.87
C ASN A 112 -40.50 12.18 13.35
N GLN A 113 -39.51 13.08 13.33
CA GLN A 113 -39.71 14.51 13.03
C GLN A 113 -38.69 14.93 11.95
N SER A 114 -39.16 15.08 10.71
CA SER A 114 -39.35 16.40 10.03
C SER A 114 -38.01 17.11 9.76
N ALA A 115 -37.46 17.14 8.54
CA ALA A 115 -38.02 17.76 7.33
C ALA A 115 -38.64 19.14 7.60
N ARG A 116 -37.80 20.15 7.88
CA ARG A 116 -38.09 21.58 7.59
C ARG A 116 -36.86 22.46 7.83
N ALA A 117 -36.23 22.91 6.75
CA ALA A 117 -35.66 24.25 6.62
C ALA A 117 -35.13 24.42 5.19
N ALA A 118 -36.04 24.78 4.29
CA ALA A 118 -35.69 25.45 3.06
C ALA A 118 -35.67 26.97 3.33
N ALA A 119 -34.84 27.66 2.56
CA ALA A 119 -34.95 29.07 2.17
C ALA A 119 -34.50 30.15 3.17
N GLU A 120 -33.30 30.67 2.93
CA GLU A 120 -32.91 32.10 2.84
C GLU A 120 -31.38 32.12 2.71
N ALA A 121 -30.69 32.85 1.83
CA ALA A 121 -31.00 34.08 1.14
C ALA A 121 -30.21 34.19 -0.18
N ARG A 122 -30.76 34.95 -1.12
CA ARG A 122 -30.14 35.41 -2.38
C ARG A 122 -29.19 36.58 -2.10
N GLU A 123 -27.99 36.51 -2.69
CA GLU A 123 -27.11 37.51 -3.35
C GLU A 123 -27.34 39.04 -3.16
N PRO A 124 -26.29 39.90 -3.25
CA PRO A 124 -25.63 40.14 -4.56
C PRO A 124 -24.11 40.46 -4.60
N LEU A 125 -23.49 40.03 -5.70
CA LEU A 125 -22.59 40.77 -6.62
C LEU A 125 -21.71 41.93 -6.07
N ARG A 126 -20.38 41.77 -6.13
CA ARG A 126 -19.44 42.88 -6.35
C ARG A 126 -18.27 42.46 -7.25
N GLU A 127 -18.19 43.15 -8.38
CA GLU A 127 -17.14 43.10 -9.42
C GLU A 127 -15.90 43.97 -9.03
N PRO A 128 -14.82 44.08 -9.82
CA PRO A 128 -13.46 43.72 -9.37
C PRO A 128 -12.39 44.85 -9.48
N ARG A 129 -11.14 44.48 -9.16
CA ARG A 129 -9.82 45.10 -9.48
C ARG A 129 -9.29 46.24 -8.56
N PRO A 130 -7.96 46.52 -8.53
CA PRO A 130 -6.91 46.11 -9.48
C PRO A 130 -5.59 45.53 -8.92
N SER A 131 -4.91 44.90 -9.88
CA SER A 131 -3.50 44.53 -10.04
C SER A 131 -2.47 45.34 -9.24
N ARG A 132 -1.50 44.63 -8.65
CA ARG A 132 -0.20 45.19 -8.28
C ARG A 132 0.91 44.47 -9.03
N THR A 133 1.52 45.23 -9.92
CA THR A 133 2.75 45.00 -10.66
C THR A 133 3.91 44.65 -9.72
N ILE A 134 4.60 43.54 -9.98
CA ILE A 134 5.97 43.32 -9.49
C ILE A 134 6.89 43.58 -10.68
N ALA A 135 7.74 44.58 -10.53
CA ALA A 135 8.80 44.92 -11.47
C ALA A 135 10.04 44.04 -11.22
N THR A 136 10.57 43.58 -12.34
CA THR A 136 11.85 42.94 -12.65
C THR A 136 13.08 43.53 -11.95
N SER A 137 14.04 42.67 -11.59
CA SER A 137 15.48 42.95 -11.74
C SER A 137 16.34 41.68 -11.83
N ALA A 138 16.97 41.51 -13.01
CA ALA A 138 18.21 40.79 -13.41
C ALA A 138 18.71 39.60 -12.57
N GLU A 139 18.90 38.37 -13.07
CA GLU A 139 19.62 37.88 -14.27
C GLU A 139 21.11 38.27 -14.34
N ILE A 140 21.98 37.37 -13.85
CA ILE A 140 23.40 37.30 -14.20
C ILE A 140 23.72 35.84 -14.52
N THR A 141 23.86 35.56 -15.81
CA THR A 141 24.50 34.36 -16.38
C THR A 141 26.03 34.54 -16.36
N PRO A 142 26.79 33.45 -16.22
CA PRO A 142 28.00 33.36 -17.03
C PRO A 142 28.20 31.98 -17.68
N ASP A 143 28.63 32.01 -18.93
CA ASP A 143 29.19 30.90 -19.71
C ASP A 143 30.17 31.53 -20.74
N PRO A 144 31.02 30.80 -21.50
CA PRO A 144 32.13 29.89 -21.15
C PRO A 144 33.48 30.23 -21.84
N LYS A 145 34.53 29.42 -21.51
CA LYS A 145 35.76 29.08 -22.31
C LYS A 145 36.84 30.19 -22.46
N ALA A 146 38.15 29.93 -22.46
CA ALA A 146 39.02 28.76 -22.38
C ALA A 146 40.47 29.26 -22.15
N TYR A 147 41.38 28.42 -21.63
CA TYR A 147 42.76 28.20 -22.13
C TYR A 147 43.48 27.20 -21.19
N ALA A 148 44.01 26.11 -21.76
CA ALA A 148 44.95 25.15 -21.17
C ALA A 148 46.32 25.30 -21.91
N PRO A 149 47.39 24.46 -21.76
CA PRO A 149 47.70 23.35 -20.83
C PRO A 149 49.20 23.33 -20.34
N VAL A 150 49.68 22.14 -19.87
CA VAL A 150 51.07 21.64 -19.63
C VAL A 150 51.57 21.79 -18.17
N GLY A 151 52.16 20.81 -17.46
CA GLY A 151 52.55 19.41 -17.70
C GLY A 151 53.49 18.93 -16.56
N GLU A 152 53.40 17.62 -16.23
CA GLU A 152 54.41 16.72 -15.60
C GLU A 152 54.93 16.85 -14.14
N ASP A 153 54.76 15.72 -13.41
CA ASP A 153 55.75 14.94 -12.64
C ASP A 153 56.07 15.12 -11.12
N VAL A 154 55.77 14.04 -10.35
CA VAL A 154 56.65 13.31 -9.37
C VAL A 154 56.60 13.75 -7.86
N PRO A 155 56.77 12.86 -6.83
CA PRO A 155 55.69 12.32 -5.97
C PRO A 155 56.01 12.49 -4.42
N PRO A 156 55.41 11.75 -3.44
CA PRO A 156 55.34 12.14 -2.02
C PRO A 156 56.45 11.54 -1.13
N VAL A 157 56.76 12.19 0.00
CA VAL A 157 57.67 11.67 1.05
C VAL A 157 57.18 12.05 2.45
N GLU A 158 56.86 11.02 3.24
CA GLU A 158 56.80 11.03 4.70
C GLU A 158 58.21 11.13 5.32
N ALA A 159 58.24 11.56 6.59
CA ALA A 159 59.25 11.22 7.61
C ALA A 159 60.63 11.89 7.57
N ARG A 160 60.81 12.82 8.53
CA ARG A 160 61.94 12.99 9.49
C ARG A 160 61.78 14.42 10.06
N ASP A 161 61.59 14.59 11.36
CA ASP A 161 62.69 14.52 12.32
C ASP A 161 62.30 13.96 13.69
N LEU A 162 63.19 13.10 14.21
CA LEU A 162 63.25 12.60 15.57
C LEU A 162 64.27 13.41 16.38
N ALA A 163 64.04 13.43 17.69
CA ALA A 163 64.99 13.61 18.80
C ALA A 163 65.24 15.03 19.34
N VAL A 164 64.55 15.36 20.44
CA VAL A 164 65.20 15.92 21.65
C VAL A 164 64.53 15.30 22.89
N GLU A 165 65.24 14.37 23.55
CA GLU A 165 64.97 13.99 24.93
C GLU A 165 65.43 15.12 25.86
N GLY A 166 64.55 15.53 26.79
CA GLY A 166 64.87 16.47 27.85
C GLY A 166 63.68 16.63 28.79
N GLN A 167 63.81 16.11 30.02
CA GLN A 167 62.83 16.28 31.09
C GLN A 167 62.61 17.76 31.39
N VAL A 168 61.39 18.25 31.15
CA VAL A 168 60.91 19.53 31.69
C VAL A 168 59.75 19.21 32.64
N PRO A 169 59.83 19.60 33.93
CA PRO A 169 58.77 19.33 34.90
C PRO A 169 57.47 20.06 34.51
N PRO A 170 56.30 19.48 34.78
CA PRO A 170 55.03 20.13 34.48
C PRO A 170 54.85 21.39 35.35
N PRO A 171 54.27 22.48 34.82
CA PRO A 171 53.88 23.61 35.65
C PRO A 171 52.82 23.19 36.68
N PRO A 172 52.80 23.81 37.87
CA PRO A 172 51.91 23.40 38.96
C PRO A 172 50.43 23.55 38.59
N ARG A 173 49.63 22.55 39.00
CA ARG A 173 48.17 22.51 38.86
C ARG A 173 47.55 23.76 39.52
N ILE A 174 46.88 24.58 38.72
CA ILE A 174 45.90 25.53 39.23
C ILE A 174 44.63 24.72 39.51
N GLU A 175 44.33 24.53 40.80
CA GLU A 175 43.00 24.11 41.24
C GLU A 175 42.04 25.26 40.94
N LEU A 176 41.31 25.13 39.83
CA LEU A 176 40.10 25.92 39.60
C LEU A 176 39.02 25.31 40.50
N GLU A 177 38.70 26.03 41.58
CA GLU A 177 37.50 25.79 42.37
C GLU A 177 36.28 25.64 41.45
N PRO A 178 35.35 24.71 41.72
CA PRO A 178 34.15 24.57 40.91
C PRO A 178 33.28 25.82 41.08
N ASP A 179 33.11 26.53 39.98
CA ASP A 179 32.22 27.68 39.84
C ASP A 179 30.79 27.30 40.32
N PRO A 180 30.23 27.95 41.36
CA PRO A 180 28.89 27.62 41.88
C PRO A 180 27.74 28.05 40.93
N ALA A 181 28.05 28.46 39.70
CA ALA A 181 27.07 28.96 38.73
C ALA A 181 26.67 27.97 37.61
N THR A 182 27.04 26.68 37.68
CA THR A 182 26.61 25.68 36.67
C THR A 182 25.79 24.55 37.28
N THR A 183 24.59 24.88 37.75
CA THR A 183 23.48 23.90 37.82
C THR A 183 22.20 24.52 37.28
N ALA A 184 22.30 25.37 36.26
CA ALA A 184 21.18 25.55 35.36
C ALA A 184 21.14 24.32 34.46
N LYS A 185 20.34 23.33 34.87
CA LYS A 185 19.89 22.25 33.99
C LYS A 185 19.42 22.93 32.70
N ALA A 186 20.14 22.71 31.59
CA ALA A 186 19.67 23.15 30.29
C ALA A 186 18.19 22.76 30.18
N PRO A 187 17.30 23.66 29.74
CA PRO A 187 15.89 23.31 29.61
C PRO A 187 15.85 22.01 28.81
N ALA A 188 15.23 20.98 29.40
CA ALA A 188 15.07 19.70 28.73
C ALA A 188 14.50 20.03 27.35
N LYS A 189 15.22 19.62 26.30
CA LYS A 189 14.69 19.63 24.94
C LYS A 189 13.27 19.06 25.07
N PRO A 190 12.21 19.77 24.64
CA PRO A 190 10.85 19.26 24.79
C PRO A 190 10.85 17.85 24.22
N GLU A 191 10.44 16.91 25.06
CA GLU A 191 10.29 15.52 24.64
C GLU A 191 9.39 15.53 23.40
N PRO A 192 9.80 14.89 22.29
CA PRO A 192 8.99 14.90 21.09
C PRO A 192 7.60 14.38 21.44
N PRO A 193 6.53 14.99 20.92
CA PRO A 193 5.18 14.58 21.24
C PRO A 193 5.02 13.09 20.95
N ASN A 194 4.41 12.35 21.87
CA ASN A 194 4.18 10.93 21.69
C ASN A 194 3.06 10.72 20.64
N PRO A 195 3.32 10.05 19.49
CA PRO A 195 2.29 9.84 18.47
C PRO A 195 1.03 9.16 19.00
N ALA A 196 1.17 8.26 19.98
CA ALA A 196 0.03 7.60 20.60
C ALA A 196 -0.84 8.57 21.41
N ALA A 197 -0.25 9.59 22.03
CA ALA A 197 -1.00 10.60 22.79
C ALA A 197 -1.78 11.54 21.86
N VAL A 198 -1.21 11.89 20.70
CA VAL A 198 -1.90 12.66 19.66
C VAL A 198 -3.07 11.87 19.09
N LEU A 199 -2.86 10.59 18.77
CA LEU A 199 -3.94 9.71 18.29
C LEU A 199 -5.06 9.59 19.34
N ASP A 200 -4.72 9.37 20.61
CA ASP A 200 -5.70 9.28 21.70
C ASP A 200 -6.52 10.57 21.86
N ALA A 201 -5.88 11.75 21.78
CA ALA A 201 -6.56 13.03 21.80
C ALA A 201 -7.54 13.20 20.61
N PHE A 202 -7.08 12.87 19.40
CA PHE A 202 -7.90 12.89 18.20
C PHE A 202 -9.12 11.94 18.29
N LEU A 203 -8.93 10.73 18.83
CA LEU A 203 -10.00 9.74 18.96
C LEU A 203 -11.04 10.12 20.04
N LYS A 204 -10.60 10.82 21.11
CA LYS A 204 -11.47 11.28 22.21
C LYS A 204 -12.23 12.56 21.92
N ALA A 205 -11.73 13.40 21.02
CA ALA A 205 -12.44 14.58 20.54
C ALA A 205 -13.84 14.19 20.05
N LYS A 206 -14.81 15.11 20.20
CA LYS A 206 -16.23 14.84 19.94
C LYS A 206 -16.79 15.59 18.74
N SER A 207 -16.04 16.56 18.22
CA SER A 207 -16.43 17.43 17.12
C SER A 207 -15.28 17.61 16.13
N LEU A 208 -15.59 18.17 14.96
CA LEU A 208 -14.57 18.49 13.96
C LEU A 208 -13.59 19.55 14.49
N ASP A 209 -14.11 20.61 15.11
CA ASP A 209 -13.31 21.71 15.65
C ASP A 209 -12.29 21.24 16.70
N GLU A 210 -12.68 20.28 17.55
CA GLU A 210 -11.77 19.65 18.52
C GLU A 210 -10.70 18.77 17.87
N ARG A 211 -10.96 18.23 16.66
CA ARG A 211 -10.01 17.36 15.93
C ARG A 211 -9.04 18.11 15.04
N LEU A 212 -9.41 19.29 14.55
CA LEU A 212 -8.59 20.10 13.63
C LEU A 212 -7.11 20.25 14.07
N PRO A 213 -6.77 20.45 15.36
CA PRO A 213 -5.38 20.59 15.77
C PRO A 213 -4.54 19.31 15.60
N TYR A 214 -5.18 18.16 15.50
CA TYR A 214 -4.52 16.85 15.45
C TYR A 214 -4.55 16.23 14.05
N MET A 215 -4.96 17.00 13.04
CA MET A 215 -5.30 16.51 11.71
C MET A 215 -4.48 17.20 10.63
N THR A 216 -4.09 16.44 9.61
CA THR A 216 -3.56 17.03 8.37
C THR A 216 -4.65 17.82 7.64
N PRO A 217 -4.28 18.86 6.87
CA PRO A 217 -5.21 19.48 5.93
C PRO A 217 -5.81 18.43 5.01
N SER A 218 -7.13 18.50 4.77
CA SER A 218 -7.83 17.61 3.87
C SER A 218 -7.84 18.18 2.45
N ASN A 219 -7.70 17.31 1.44
CA ASN A 219 -7.87 17.65 0.04
C ASN A 219 -9.36 17.71 -0.37
N ARG A 220 -10.27 17.32 0.53
CA ARG A 220 -11.73 17.34 0.31
C ARG A 220 -12.31 18.73 0.60
N SER A 221 -13.52 18.96 0.10
CA SER A 221 -14.23 20.22 0.38
C SER A 221 -14.55 20.35 1.89
N PRO A 222 -14.55 21.57 2.46
CA PRO A 222 -14.90 21.76 3.86
C PRO A 222 -16.28 21.18 4.23
N GLN A 223 -17.24 21.24 3.30
CA GLN A 223 -18.58 20.68 3.47
C GLN A 223 -18.54 19.15 3.57
N GLU A 224 -17.72 18.49 2.75
CA GLU A 224 -17.58 17.04 2.77
C GLU A 224 -16.93 16.57 4.08
N VAL A 225 -15.87 17.26 4.53
CA VAL A 225 -15.24 16.98 5.82
C VAL A 225 -16.22 17.18 6.98
N ALA A 226 -17.01 18.27 6.95
CA ALA A 226 -18.03 18.56 7.96
C ALA A 226 -19.19 17.55 7.97
N SER A 227 -19.42 16.85 6.85
CA SER A 227 -20.42 15.76 6.76
C SER A 227 -19.89 14.37 7.11
N SER A 228 -18.58 14.25 7.38
CA SER A 228 -17.91 12.98 7.66
C SER A 228 -17.99 12.55 9.13
N CYS A 229 -17.44 11.36 9.41
CA CYS A 229 -17.26 10.80 10.74
C CYS A 229 -16.46 11.71 11.69
N LEU A 230 -15.69 12.66 11.15
CA LEU A 230 -14.88 13.60 11.93
C LEU A 230 -15.71 14.69 12.60
N ALA A 231 -16.96 14.91 12.19
CA ALA A 231 -17.85 15.90 12.79
C ALA A 231 -18.63 15.38 14.01
N VAL A 232 -18.60 14.08 14.27
CA VAL A 232 -19.38 13.42 15.33
C VAL A 232 -18.49 12.70 16.34
N PRO A 233 -19.00 12.35 17.53
CA PRO A 233 -18.28 11.46 18.45
C PRO A 233 -18.03 10.10 17.80
N LEU A 234 -16.77 9.65 17.81
CA LEU A 234 -16.43 8.31 17.33
C LEU A 234 -16.92 7.26 18.34
N PRO A 235 -17.19 6.01 17.89
CA PRO A 235 -17.53 4.94 18.82
C PRO A 235 -16.40 4.68 19.83
N PRO A 236 -16.68 3.97 20.93
CA PRO A 236 -15.65 3.60 21.89
C PRO A 236 -14.55 2.76 21.24
N VAL A 237 -13.29 3.12 21.50
CA VAL A 237 -12.12 2.36 21.03
C VAL A 237 -11.90 1.15 21.92
N VAL A 238 -11.73 -0.02 21.31
CA VAL A 238 -11.51 -1.30 22.01
C VAL A 238 -10.02 -1.67 22.02
N ASN A 239 -9.32 -1.33 20.94
CA ASN A 239 -7.92 -1.68 20.77
C ASN A 239 -7.19 -0.62 19.95
N ILE A 240 -5.99 -0.27 20.39
CA ILE A 240 -5.02 0.55 19.65
C ILE A 240 -3.70 -0.22 19.69
N ARG A 241 -3.13 -0.50 18.53
CA ARG A 241 -1.84 -1.19 18.41
C ARG A 241 -0.95 -0.46 17.43
N SER A 242 0.26 -0.09 17.85
CA SER A 242 1.31 0.38 16.94
C SER A 242 1.82 -0.78 16.09
N LEU A 243 1.93 -0.58 14.77
CA LEU A 243 2.41 -1.60 13.83
C LEU A 243 3.86 -1.41 13.45
N HIS A 244 4.18 -0.26 12.88
CA HIS A 244 5.50 0.08 12.37
C HIS A 244 5.56 1.58 12.06
N TYR A 245 6.77 2.10 11.90
CA TYR A 245 6.99 3.45 11.38
C TYR A 245 7.85 3.38 10.11
N MET A 246 7.57 4.24 9.14
CA MET A 246 8.42 4.45 7.97
C MET A 246 9.13 5.79 8.15
N VAL A 247 10.43 5.84 7.85
CA VAL A 247 11.18 7.09 7.82
C VAL A 247 11.36 7.46 6.36
N ASP A 248 10.81 8.59 5.94
CA ASP A 248 11.12 9.18 4.65
C ASP A 248 12.30 10.13 4.83
N ASP A 249 13.50 9.65 4.49
CA ASP A 249 14.74 10.44 4.57
C ASP A 249 14.75 11.62 3.59
N ALA A 250 13.97 11.56 2.51
CA ALA A 250 13.90 12.62 1.49
C ALA A 250 13.02 13.78 1.97
N GLU A 251 11.88 13.46 2.59
CA GLU A 251 10.90 14.46 3.07
C GLU A 251 11.07 14.83 4.55
N ARG A 252 12.03 14.21 5.26
CA ARG A 252 12.35 14.45 6.68
C ARG A 252 11.14 14.30 7.61
N HIS A 253 10.21 13.42 7.28
CA HIS A 253 9.09 13.11 8.15
C HIS A 253 9.06 11.61 8.48
N THR A 254 8.53 11.30 9.65
CA THR A 254 8.30 9.92 10.10
C THR A 254 6.82 9.62 10.03
N GLU A 255 6.47 8.53 9.37
CA GLU A 255 5.10 8.04 9.29
C GLU A 255 4.89 6.97 10.37
N HIS A 256 3.88 7.14 11.21
CA HIS A 256 3.52 6.16 12.24
C HIS A 256 2.19 5.49 11.91
N PHE A 257 2.18 4.15 11.89
CA PHE A 257 0.97 3.38 11.61
C PHE A 257 0.43 2.70 12.87
N PHE A 258 -0.89 2.85 13.07
CA PHE A 258 -1.65 2.23 14.15
C PHE A 258 -2.81 1.40 13.59
N GLU A 259 -3.05 0.21 14.18
CA GLU A 259 -4.34 -0.50 14.07
C GLU A 259 -5.28 0.06 15.15
N VAL A 260 -6.46 0.52 14.73
CA VAL A 260 -7.50 0.97 15.65
C VAL A 260 -8.77 0.17 15.40
N ALA A 261 -9.38 -0.34 16.48
CA ALA A 261 -10.64 -1.07 16.42
C ALA A 261 -11.68 -0.43 17.33
N PHE A 262 -12.92 -0.31 16.82
CA PHE A 262 -14.03 0.37 17.47
C PHE A 262 -15.14 -0.60 17.84
N LEU A 263 -15.81 -0.35 18.96
CA LEU A 263 -17.04 -1.07 19.30
C LEU A 263 -18.21 -0.40 18.57
N ARG A 264 -18.54 -0.93 17.38
CA ARG A 264 -19.67 -0.44 16.59
C ARG A 264 -20.96 -1.14 16.98
N VAL A 265 -22.06 -0.39 16.97
CA VAL A 265 -23.39 -0.93 17.27
C VAL A 265 -23.76 -1.97 16.21
N GLY A 266 -24.09 -3.19 16.64
CA GLY A 266 -24.48 -4.28 15.77
C GLY A 266 -23.33 -5.15 15.24
N GLU A 267 -22.07 -4.80 15.51
CA GLU A 267 -20.92 -5.65 15.16
C GLU A 267 -20.57 -6.61 16.31
N GLN A 268 -20.51 -7.91 16.01
CA GLN A 268 -20.10 -8.93 16.99
C GLN A 268 -18.58 -8.95 17.24
N ARG A 269 -17.79 -8.52 16.24
CA ARG A 269 -16.33 -8.48 16.32
C ARG A 269 -15.83 -7.15 15.74
N PRO A 270 -15.14 -6.31 16.53
CA PRO A 270 -14.51 -5.10 16.04
C PRO A 270 -13.53 -5.40 14.90
N ALA A 271 -13.73 -4.79 13.73
CA ALA A 271 -12.78 -4.86 12.63
C ALA A 271 -11.72 -3.75 12.78
N PRO A 272 -10.42 -4.08 12.75
CA PRO A 272 -9.37 -3.06 12.77
C PRO A 272 -9.23 -2.39 11.41
N PHE A 273 -8.90 -1.10 11.41
CA PHE A 273 -8.41 -0.41 10.22
C PHE A 273 -7.14 0.38 10.56
N LEU A 274 -6.41 0.79 9.53
CA LEU A 274 -5.15 1.51 9.67
C LEU A 274 -5.39 3.01 9.88
N VAL A 275 -4.60 3.59 10.77
CA VAL A 275 -4.50 5.04 10.97
C VAL A 275 -3.04 5.44 10.82
N GLN A 276 -2.76 6.43 9.98
CA GLN A 276 -1.43 6.98 9.77
C GLN A 276 -1.32 8.34 10.46
N LEU A 277 -0.19 8.57 11.11
CA LEU A 277 0.21 9.88 11.63
C LEU A 277 1.51 10.30 10.93
N HIS A 278 1.66 11.57 10.63
CA HIS A 278 2.90 12.17 10.15
C HIS A 278 3.56 12.95 11.28
N ASP A 279 4.86 12.77 11.46
CA ASP A 279 5.73 13.55 12.35
C ASP A 279 6.76 14.29 11.51
N TRP A 280 6.66 15.62 11.44
CA TRP A 280 7.60 16.48 10.70
C TRP A 280 8.86 16.87 11.50
N GLY A 281 9.04 16.31 12.71
CA GLY A 281 10.26 16.46 13.52
C GLY A 281 10.36 17.77 14.32
N ASP A 282 9.45 18.72 14.12
CA ASP A 282 9.27 19.93 14.94
C ASP A 282 8.29 19.73 16.11
N GLY A 283 7.79 18.50 16.27
CA GLY A 283 6.74 18.16 17.21
C GLY A 283 5.33 18.42 16.69
N ASP A 284 5.18 18.76 15.41
CA ASP A 284 3.88 18.75 14.75
C ASP A 284 3.58 17.32 14.30
N ILE A 285 2.83 16.58 15.12
CA ILE A 285 2.36 15.23 14.76
C ILE A 285 0.88 15.29 14.46
N ARG A 286 0.46 14.79 13.30
CA ARG A 286 -0.94 14.88 12.85
C ARG A 286 -1.43 13.60 12.21
N VAL A 287 -2.69 13.28 12.45
CA VAL A 287 -3.43 12.16 11.83
C VAL A 287 -3.77 12.50 10.39
N HIS A 288 -3.54 11.56 9.47
CA HIS A 288 -3.90 11.72 8.08
C HIS A 288 -5.42 11.68 7.87
N SER A 289 -6.02 12.85 7.68
CA SER A 289 -7.48 13.06 7.66
C SER A 289 -8.20 12.27 6.58
N ASP A 290 -7.67 12.28 5.34
CA ASP A 290 -8.41 11.72 4.22
C ASP A 290 -8.44 10.19 4.23
N ALA A 291 -7.28 9.58 4.48
CA ALA A 291 -7.15 8.16 4.78
C ALA A 291 -8.03 7.72 5.95
N PHE A 292 -8.09 8.49 7.05
CA PHE A 292 -8.96 8.16 8.18
C PHE A 292 -10.43 8.06 7.75
N ILE A 293 -10.93 9.06 7.02
CA ILE A 293 -12.32 9.06 6.52
C ILE A 293 -12.57 7.87 5.59
N ASP A 294 -11.69 7.63 4.60
CA ASP A 294 -11.88 6.55 3.61
C ASP A 294 -11.97 5.18 4.28
N LEU A 295 -11.07 4.92 5.23
CA LEU A 295 -10.95 3.64 5.92
C LEU A 295 -12.01 3.46 7.00
N PHE A 296 -12.30 4.50 7.78
CA PHE A 296 -13.30 4.43 8.84
C PHE A 296 -14.71 4.28 8.27
N GLU A 297 -15.07 5.05 7.25
CA GLU A 297 -16.41 4.99 6.64
C GLU A 297 -16.56 3.85 5.62
N ASP A 298 -15.51 3.06 5.40
CA ASP A 298 -15.48 1.97 4.42
C ASP A 298 -15.95 2.44 3.01
N LYS A 299 -15.49 3.63 2.60
CA LYS A 299 -15.89 4.30 1.35
C LYS A 299 -15.62 3.42 0.12
N LEU A 300 -14.56 2.61 0.19
CA LEU A 300 -14.23 1.64 -0.85
C LEU A 300 -15.34 0.58 -1.02
N SER A 301 -15.88 0.05 0.08
CA SER A 301 -16.99 -0.90 0.03
C SER A 301 -18.29 -0.23 -0.42
N GLU A 302 -18.51 1.04 -0.05
CA GLU A 302 -19.65 1.82 -0.57
C GLU A 302 -19.60 1.95 -2.09
N PHE A 303 -18.43 2.30 -2.63
CA PHE A 303 -18.19 2.40 -4.08
C PHE A 303 -18.36 1.05 -4.81
N ALA A 304 -18.01 -0.06 -4.16
CA ALA A 304 -18.11 -1.40 -4.72
C ALA A 304 -19.56 -1.91 -4.89
N LYS A 305 -20.55 -1.32 -4.20
CA LYS A 305 -21.94 -1.81 -4.21
C LYS A 305 -22.63 -1.68 -5.56
N GLN A 306 -22.33 -0.63 -6.31
CA GLN A 306 -23.04 -0.32 -7.55
C GLN A 306 -22.12 0.37 -8.57
N PRO A 307 -22.21 -0.01 -9.86
CA PRO A 307 -21.58 0.73 -10.93
C PRO A 307 -22.08 2.17 -11.03
N GLY A 308 -21.16 3.13 -10.95
CA GLY A 308 -21.39 4.55 -11.17
C GLY A 308 -20.57 5.09 -12.34
N ASP A 309 -20.74 6.37 -12.68
CA ASP A 309 -20.01 6.99 -13.79
C ASP A 309 -18.82 7.85 -13.32
N GLU A 310 -18.71 8.07 -12.00
CA GLU A 310 -17.67 8.89 -11.39
C GLU A 310 -16.40 8.09 -11.10
N ALA A 311 -15.24 8.70 -11.36
CA ALA A 311 -13.98 8.24 -10.82
C ALA A 311 -13.83 8.72 -9.38
N ARG A 312 -13.25 7.89 -8.50
CA ARG A 312 -13.01 8.25 -7.10
C ARG A 312 -11.62 7.82 -6.66
N THR A 313 -11.05 8.64 -5.78
CA THR A 313 -9.74 8.41 -5.18
C THR A 313 -9.92 7.84 -3.78
N PHE A 314 -9.13 6.82 -3.44
CA PHE A 314 -9.16 6.16 -2.15
C PHE A 314 -7.75 5.91 -1.61
N HIS A 315 -7.60 6.06 -0.30
CA HIS A 315 -6.45 5.56 0.45
C HIS A 315 -6.70 4.10 0.82
N VAL A 316 -5.83 3.19 0.36
CA VAL A 316 -6.04 1.74 0.50
C VAL A 316 -4.74 1.01 0.78
N VAL A 317 -4.88 -0.23 1.24
CA VAL A 317 -3.82 -1.24 1.15
C VAL A 317 -4.09 -2.04 -0.13
N ALA A 318 -3.09 -2.16 -1.00
CA ALA A 318 -3.21 -2.87 -2.27
C ALA A 318 -2.20 -4.02 -2.38
N ASP A 319 -2.62 -5.10 -3.03
CA ASP A 319 -1.72 -6.15 -3.50
C ASP A 319 -1.72 -6.18 -5.03
N ALA A 320 -0.53 -6.13 -5.63
CA ALA A 320 -0.39 -6.11 -7.08
C ALA A 320 -0.28 -7.51 -7.70
N TYR A 321 -1.07 -7.78 -8.74
CA TYR A 321 -1.03 -9.03 -9.49
C TYR A 321 -0.83 -8.81 -10.98
N LYS A 322 0.22 -9.43 -11.53
CA LYS A 322 0.67 -9.25 -12.92
C LYS A 322 -0.26 -9.91 -13.95
N HIS A 323 -0.98 -10.94 -13.53
CA HIS A 323 -1.83 -11.75 -14.41
C HIS A 323 -3.23 -11.83 -13.83
N CYS A 324 -4.22 -11.41 -14.61
CA CYS A 324 -5.61 -11.73 -14.38
C CYS A 324 -5.93 -13.09 -15.03
N PHE A 325 -6.73 -13.91 -14.36
CA PHE A 325 -7.24 -15.19 -14.87
C PHE A 325 -8.78 -15.25 -14.79
N ASP A 326 -9.43 -14.12 -14.55
CA ASP A 326 -10.87 -14.03 -14.40
C ASP A 326 -11.51 -13.78 -15.77
N GLU A 327 -12.01 -14.84 -16.39
CA GLU A 327 -12.60 -14.80 -17.73
C GLU A 327 -13.84 -13.91 -17.84
N ALA A 328 -14.48 -13.56 -16.71
CA ALA A 328 -15.60 -12.64 -16.68
C ALA A 328 -15.18 -11.19 -17.00
N ILE A 329 -13.88 -10.87 -16.92
CA ILE A 329 -13.33 -9.55 -17.19
C ILE A 329 -13.01 -9.39 -18.69
N PRO A 330 -13.54 -8.37 -19.38
CA PRO A 330 -13.25 -8.14 -20.78
C PRO A 330 -11.74 -7.96 -21.06
N GLY A 331 -11.15 -8.87 -21.84
CA GLY A 331 -9.71 -8.86 -22.17
C GLY A 331 -8.81 -9.24 -21.00
N TRP A 332 -9.27 -10.14 -20.12
CA TRP A 332 -8.57 -10.60 -18.92
C TRP A 332 -7.12 -11.03 -19.18
N ASP A 333 -6.83 -11.67 -20.32
CA ASP A 333 -5.51 -12.17 -20.71
C ASP A 333 -4.44 -11.07 -20.81
N LYS A 334 -4.89 -9.84 -21.11
CA LYS A 334 -4.08 -8.63 -21.25
C LYS A 334 -4.13 -7.73 -20.02
N ARG A 335 -4.75 -8.18 -18.93
CA ARG A 335 -4.92 -7.39 -17.71
C ARG A 335 -4.01 -7.84 -16.57
N SER A 336 -3.68 -6.84 -15.77
CA SER A 336 -3.17 -6.94 -14.41
C SER A 336 -4.25 -6.36 -13.48
N PHE A 337 -4.13 -6.61 -12.18
CA PHE A 337 -5.10 -6.05 -11.22
C PHE A 337 -4.47 -5.80 -9.85
N LEU A 338 -5.10 -4.90 -9.10
CA LEU A 338 -4.85 -4.70 -7.68
C LEU A 338 -6.00 -5.27 -6.86
N LYS A 339 -5.68 -5.96 -5.77
CA LYS A 339 -6.64 -6.26 -4.70
C LYS A 339 -6.64 -5.13 -3.70
N LEU A 340 -7.75 -4.40 -3.57
CA LEU A 340 -7.86 -3.24 -2.70
C LEU A 340 -8.53 -3.62 -1.37
N ARG A 341 -7.91 -3.21 -0.26
CA ARG A 341 -8.30 -3.56 1.10
C ARG A 341 -8.26 -2.32 2.00
N SER A 342 -9.01 -2.36 3.09
CA SER A 342 -8.93 -1.37 4.17
C SER A 342 -7.83 -1.66 5.19
N HIS A 343 -7.33 -2.91 5.23
CA HIS A 343 -6.34 -3.36 6.19
C HIS A 343 -5.63 -4.63 5.67
N PRO A 344 -4.33 -4.88 5.99
CA PRO A 344 -3.59 -6.04 5.47
C PRO A 344 -4.22 -7.38 5.83
N ARG A 345 -4.80 -7.48 7.05
CA ARG A 345 -5.49 -8.69 7.55
C ARG A 345 -6.94 -8.84 7.10
N MET A 346 -7.48 -7.89 6.34
CA MET A 346 -8.87 -7.95 5.88
C MET A 346 -8.97 -8.52 4.46
N ALA A 347 -10.11 -9.12 4.16
CA ALA A 347 -10.41 -9.57 2.80
C ALA A 347 -10.48 -8.37 1.85
N PRO A 348 -10.08 -8.55 0.57
CA PRO A 348 -10.21 -7.51 -0.43
C PRO A 348 -11.67 -7.13 -0.64
N LYS A 349 -11.90 -5.82 -0.75
CA LYS A 349 -13.21 -5.22 -0.98
C LYS A 349 -13.48 -5.03 -2.47
N LEU A 350 -12.41 -4.83 -3.24
CA LEU A 350 -12.50 -4.49 -4.66
C LEU A 350 -11.29 -5.01 -5.42
N HIS A 351 -11.49 -5.40 -6.68
CA HIS A 351 -10.42 -5.63 -7.64
C HIS A 351 -10.42 -4.50 -8.65
N ALA A 352 -9.27 -3.82 -8.81
CA ALA A 352 -9.11 -2.74 -9.77
C ALA A 352 -8.18 -3.21 -10.91
N TYR A 353 -8.72 -3.28 -12.12
CA TYR A 353 -8.04 -3.87 -13.27
C TYR A 353 -7.41 -2.80 -14.16
N PHE A 354 -6.27 -3.10 -14.77
CA PHE A 354 -5.56 -2.23 -15.70
C PHE A 354 -4.87 -3.06 -16.78
N ASN A 355 -4.51 -2.42 -17.90
CA ASN A 355 -3.81 -3.10 -18.98
C ASN A 355 -2.36 -3.42 -18.54
N ARG A 356 -1.88 -4.63 -18.82
CA ARG A 356 -0.54 -5.10 -18.46
C ARG A 356 0.57 -4.26 -19.10
N ASN A 357 0.30 -3.62 -20.24
CA ASN A 357 1.24 -2.76 -20.96
C ASN A 357 0.90 -1.27 -20.82
N SER A 358 0.24 -0.87 -19.72
CA SER A 358 -0.07 0.53 -19.45
C SER A 358 1.05 1.22 -18.66
N PRO A 359 1.12 2.56 -18.68
CA PRO A 359 2.01 3.32 -17.81
C PRO A 359 1.88 2.96 -16.32
N THR A 360 0.67 2.59 -15.87
CA THR A 360 0.44 2.13 -14.50
C THR A 360 1.18 0.83 -14.19
N ALA A 361 1.27 -0.10 -15.15
CA ALA A 361 2.00 -1.35 -14.97
C ALA A 361 3.52 -1.12 -14.93
N GLU A 362 4.02 -0.15 -15.70
CA GLU A 362 5.42 0.27 -15.65
C GLU A 362 5.75 0.91 -14.29
N LEU A 363 4.87 1.78 -13.80
CA LEU A 363 5.01 2.43 -12.50
C LEU A 363 5.07 1.41 -11.34
N ILE A 364 4.16 0.42 -11.32
CA ILE A 364 4.17 -0.65 -10.31
C ILE A 364 5.45 -1.49 -10.37
N SER A 365 6.04 -1.64 -11.55
CA SER A 365 7.24 -2.47 -11.75
C SER A 365 8.53 -1.78 -11.32
N GLN A 366 8.48 -0.53 -10.86
CA GLN A 366 9.65 0.17 -10.33
C GLN A 366 10.10 -0.43 -8.99
N PRO A 367 11.41 -0.39 -8.66
CA PRO A 367 11.95 -1.02 -7.45
C PRO A 367 11.32 -0.51 -6.15
N ASP A 368 11.04 0.79 -6.07
CA ASP A 368 10.54 1.46 -4.86
C ASP A 368 9.01 1.66 -4.86
N ALA A 369 8.30 0.96 -5.76
CA ALA A 369 6.86 1.06 -5.93
C ALA A 369 6.11 -0.02 -5.13
N LEU A 370 5.16 -0.72 -5.76
CA LEU A 370 4.41 -1.82 -5.17
C LEU A 370 4.88 -3.15 -5.79
N PRO A 371 5.74 -3.94 -5.12
CA PRO A 371 6.24 -5.18 -5.68
C PRO A 371 5.11 -6.15 -6.04
N TRP A 372 5.24 -6.84 -7.18
CA TRP A 372 4.26 -7.83 -7.61
C TRP A 372 4.16 -8.98 -6.59
N GLY A 373 2.95 -9.22 -6.08
CA GLY A 373 2.68 -10.24 -5.08
C GLY A 373 2.83 -9.78 -3.62
N GLU A 374 3.27 -8.54 -3.40
CA GLU A 374 3.36 -7.94 -2.07
C GLU A 374 2.24 -6.92 -1.81
N SER A 375 2.01 -6.64 -0.54
CA SER A 375 1.05 -5.65 -0.07
C SER A 375 1.75 -4.34 0.23
N GLY A 376 1.15 -3.22 -0.16
CA GLY A 376 1.64 -1.88 0.19
C GLY A 376 0.49 -0.90 0.37
N ILE A 377 0.77 0.23 1.00
CA ILE A 377 -0.16 1.36 1.05
C ILE A 377 -0.10 2.13 -0.26
N CYS A 378 -1.23 2.63 -0.72
CA CYS A 378 -1.28 3.46 -1.90
C CYS A 378 -2.52 4.34 -1.92
N THR A 379 -2.42 5.44 -2.65
CA THR A 379 -3.56 6.28 -3.03
C THR A 379 -3.90 5.95 -4.48
N VAL A 380 -5.12 5.48 -4.73
CA VAL A 380 -5.56 5.01 -6.05
C VAL A 380 -6.80 5.74 -6.52
N THR A 381 -6.85 6.07 -7.80
CA THR A 381 -8.06 6.54 -8.47
C THR A 381 -8.65 5.40 -9.29
N VAL A 382 -9.90 5.05 -9.03
CA VAL A 382 -10.63 3.99 -9.72
C VAL A 382 -11.92 4.51 -10.33
N ARG A 383 -12.41 3.84 -11.37
CA ARG A 383 -13.73 4.10 -11.96
C ARG A 383 -14.39 2.78 -12.35
N TRP A 384 -15.72 2.78 -12.47
CA TRP A 384 -16.40 1.67 -13.11
C TRP A 384 -16.28 1.79 -14.64
N ASN A 385 -15.80 0.74 -15.29
CA ASN A 385 -15.83 0.59 -16.74
C ASN A 385 -17.07 -0.22 -17.12
N ARG A 386 -17.94 0.41 -17.92
CA ARG A 386 -19.23 -0.14 -18.35
C ARG A 386 -19.31 -0.33 -19.87
N THR A 387 -18.16 -0.32 -20.55
CA THR A 387 -18.07 -0.42 -22.01
C THR A 387 -18.70 -1.71 -22.53
N VAL A 388 -18.62 -2.80 -21.74
CA VAL A 388 -19.35 -4.04 -22.00
C VAL A 388 -20.59 -4.06 -21.09
N PRO A 389 -21.81 -3.86 -21.63
CA PRO A 389 -23.01 -3.60 -20.81
C PRO A 389 -23.37 -4.66 -19.78
N LYS A 390 -22.93 -5.92 -19.98
CA LYS A 390 -23.23 -7.05 -19.09
C LYS A 390 -22.06 -7.46 -18.19
N GLN A 391 -20.92 -6.77 -18.29
CA GLN A 391 -19.70 -7.09 -17.56
C GLN A 391 -19.03 -5.80 -17.08
N PRO A 392 -19.69 -5.02 -16.19
CA PRO A 392 -19.04 -3.88 -15.57
C PRO A 392 -17.92 -4.38 -14.66
N PHE A 393 -16.78 -3.71 -14.70
CA PHE A 393 -15.65 -4.00 -13.81
C PHE A 393 -15.03 -2.69 -13.35
N VAL A 394 -14.28 -2.72 -12.26
CA VAL A 394 -13.56 -1.53 -11.78
C VAL A 394 -12.22 -1.43 -12.48
N GLU A 395 -12.01 -0.32 -13.15
CA GLU A 395 -10.76 0.02 -13.81
C GLU A 395 -9.92 0.92 -12.90
N LEU A 396 -8.66 0.56 -12.73
CA LEU A 396 -7.67 1.42 -12.11
C LEU A 396 -7.31 2.51 -13.12
N VAL A 397 -7.60 3.77 -12.76
CA VAL A 397 -7.33 4.93 -13.60
C VAL A 397 -5.89 5.40 -13.43
N THR A 398 -5.46 5.54 -12.18
CA THR A 398 -4.09 5.92 -11.83
C THR A 398 -3.77 5.47 -10.41
N ILE A 399 -2.47 5.30 -10.15
CA ILE A 399 -1.92 5.28 -8.79
C ILE A 399 -1.37 6.67 -8.56
N ASN A 400 -1.91 7.37 -7.57
CA ASN A 400 -1.55 8.73 -7.23
C ASN A 400 -0.26 8.76 -6.38
N GLY A 401 -0.01 7.71 -5.61
CA GLY A 401 1.20 7.53 -4.82
C GLY A 401 1.27 6.12 -4.21
N PHE A 402 2.50 5.68 -3.89
CA PHE A 402 2.79 4.46 -3.11
C PHE A 402 2.96 4.73 -1.62
N THR A 403 2.54 5.92 -1.21
CA THR A 403 2.36 6.34 0.17
C THR A 403 0.97 6.99 0.26
N TRP A 404 0.57 7.36 1.48
CA TRP A 404 -0.58 8.22 1.70
C TRP A 404 -0.13 9.67 1.95
N ASN A 405 1.05 10.07 1.47
CA ASN A 405 1.54 11.43 1.71
C ASN A 405 0.63 12.43 0.95
N PRO A 406 0.21 13.52 1.63
CA PRO A 406 -0.83 14.43 1.14
C PRO A 406 -0.43 15.29 -0.05
#